data_AF-A0A7N2MC24-F1
#
_entry.id   AF-A0A7N2MC24-F1
#
_cell.length_a   1.000
_cell.length_b   1.000
_cell.length_c   1.000
_cell.angle_alpha   90.00
_cell.angle_beta   90.00
_cell.angle_gamma   90.00
#
_symmetry.space_group_name_H-M   'P 1'
#
loop_
_entity.id
_entity.type
_entity.pdbx_description
1 polymer ?
#
loop_
_entity_poly.entity_id
_entity_poly.type
_entity_poly.pdbx_seq_one_letter_code
_entity_poly.pdbx_strand_id
1 'polypeptide(L)'
;MILNSAAGIGMAVPCTCRPPLLLRPMCLSSNINTEQLRAQLDQLHSEAARTRAKANSARLRLLRLSEAAEKIQRQAAISVQTGKENDARELLFQKKKVKQALEKSKSCIELLDELSTKLNKVE
;
A
#
# COMPACT_ATOMS: atom_id res chain seq x y z
N MET A 1 -48.66 2.79 89.04
CA MET A 1 -48.07 1.48 88.68
C MET A 1 -47.09 1.74 87.54
N ILE A 2 -45.77 1.65 87.80
CA ILE A 2 -44.86 0.58 87.30
C ILE A 2 -44.59 0.76 85.78
N LEU A 3 -43.39 0.84 85.19
CA LEU A 3 -41.96 0.73 85.56
C LEU A 3 -41.14 1.08 84.26
N ASN A 4 -39.90 1.55 84.42
CA ASN A 4 -38.65 1.30 83.63
C ASN A 4 -38.59 1.51 82.10
N SER A 5 -37.64 2.23 81.46
CA SER A 5 -36.15 2.18 81.41
C SER A 5 -35.50 0.89 80.89
N ALA A 6 -34.43 1.12 80.07
CA ALA A 6 -33.39 0.20 79.54
C ALA A 6 -33.74 -0.59 78.26
N ALA A 7 -33.04 -0.50 77.12
CA ALA A 7 -31.61 -0.65 76.77
C ALA A 7 -31.26 -2.07 76.26
N GLY A 8 -30.50 -2.12 75.15
CA GLY A 8 -29.94 -3.34 74.53
C GLY A 8 -30.89 -3.98 73.52
N ILE A 9 -30.48 -4.50 72.38
CA ILE A 9 -29.30 -5.34 72.10
C ILE A 9 -28.91 -5.15 70.63
N GLY A 10 -27.62 -4.91 70.38
CA GLY A 10 -27.04 -5.01 69.06
C GLY A 10 -26.93 -6.46 68.62
N MET A 11 -27.26 -6.72 67.35
CA MET A 11 -26.99 -8.00 66.70
C MET A 11 -26.09 -7.71 65.50
N ALA A 12 -24.81 -8.04 65.65
CA ALA A 12 -23.87 -8.21 64.57
C ALA A 12 -23.89 -9.68 64.12
N VAL A 13 -24.14 -9.94 62.84
CA VAL A 13 -23.91 -11.24 62.17
C VAL A 13 -23.82 -10.97 60.65
N PRO A 14 -23.13 -11.80 59.83
CA PRO A 14 -21.68 -11.88 59.66
C PRO A 14 -21.22 -11.51 58.23
N CYS A 15 -19.91 -11.26 58.08
CA CYS A 15 -19.22 -11.18 56.78
C CYS A 15 -19.20 -12.52 56.05
N THR A 16 -19.76 -12.55 54.84
CA THR A 16 -19.41 -13.40 53.66
C THR A 16 -20.17 -12.76 52.48
N CYS A 17 -19.63 -12.27 51.37
CA CYS A 17 -18.64 -12.81 50.44
C CYS A 17 -18.09 -11.67 49.55
N ARG A 18 -16.82 -11.77 49.13
CA ARG A 18 -16.20 -11.05 48.01
C ARG A 18 -15.59 -12.14 47.11
N PRO A 19 -15.41 -11.99 45.78
CA PRO A 19 -16.24 -11.42 44.70
C PRO A 19 -16.61 -12.53 43.65
N PRO A 20 -17.21 -12.18 42.49
CA PRO A 20 -16.66 -12.69 41.25
C PRO A 20 -16.04 -11.53 40.47
N LEU A 21 -14.72 -11.47 40.54
CA LEU A 21 -13.92 -10.91 39.47
C LEU A 21 -14.25 -11.70 38.19
N LEU A 22 -14.35 -10.97 37.07
CA LEU A 22 -14.33 -11.49 35.70
C LEU A 22 -15.60 -12.18 35.20
N LEU A 23 -16.69 -11.43 35.05
CA LEU A 23 -17.39 -11.49 33.77
C LEU A 23 -16.98 -10.28 32.95
N ARG A 24 -15.84 -10.42 32.24
CA ARG A 24 -15.72 -9.70 30.97
C ARG A 24 -16.96 -10.11 30.17
N PRO A 25 -17.69 -9.17 29.54
CA PRO A 25 -18.55 -9.54 28.44
C PRO A 25 -17.64 -10.26 27.44
N MET A 26 -17.77 -11.58 27.31
CA MET A 26 -17.27 -12.24 26.11
C MET A 26 -18.17 -11.72 25.01
N CYS A 27 -17.76 -10.62 24.40
CA CYS A 27 -18.21 -10.25 23.09
C CYS A 27 -17.77 -11.40 22.17
N LEU A 28 -18.60 -12.43 22.06
CA LEU A 28 -18.69 -13.27 20.87
C LEU A 28 -19.33 -12.41 19.76
N SER A 29 -18.77 -11.22 19.54
CA SER A 29 -18.90 -10.54 18.27
C SER A 29 -18.13 -11.39 17.29
N SER A 30 -18.71 -11.64 16.13
CA SER A 30 -18.13 -12.46 15.06
C SER A 30 -16.70 -12.02 14.73
N ASN A 31 -15.68 -12.57 15.41
CA ASN A 31 -14.26 -12.28 15.15
C ASN A 31 -13.89 -12.64 13.70
N ILE A 32 -14.65 -13.55 13.08
CA ILE A 32 -14.53 -13.90 11.66
C ILE A 32 -14.60 -12.65 10.78
N ASN A 33 -15.52 -11.72 11.05
CA ASN A 33 -15.69 -10.51 10.25
C ASN A 33 -14.56 -9.49 10.46
N THR A 34 -14.07 -9.33 11.70
CA THR A 34 -12.99 -8.36 11.98
C THR A 34 -11.63 -8.85 11.51
N GLU A 35 -11.32 -10.15 11.67
CA GLU A 35 -10.07 -10.72 11.16
C GLU A 35 -10.07 -10.77 9.62
N GLN A 36 -11.22 -11.05 8.98
CA GLN A 36 -11.35 -10.97 7.53
C GLN A 36 -11.14 -9.54 7.02
N LEU A 37 -11.68 -8.52 7.69
CA LEU A 37 -11.46 -7.12 7.34
C LEU A 37 -9.98 -6.72 7.49
N ARG A 38 -9.30 -7.17 8.56
CA ARG A 38 -7.86 -6.95 8.71
C ARG A 38 -7.06 -7.60 7.59
N ALA A 39 -7.37 -8.86 7.26
CA ALA A 39 -6.72 -9.54 6.15
C ALA A 39 -6.93 -8.82 4.81
N GLN A 40 -8.12 -8.26 4.57
CA GLN A 40 -8.41 -7.45 3.38
C GLN A 40 -7.62 -6.12 3.37
N LEU A 41 -7.47 -5.46 4.51
CA LEU A 41 -6.65 -4.25 4.63
C LEU A 41 -5.16 -4.56 4.40
N ASP A 42 -4.65 -5.62 5.02
CA ASP A 42 -3.26 -6.08 4.81
C ASP A 42 -3.01 -6.42 3.33
N GLN A 43 -3.99 -7.07 2.70
CA GLN A 43 -3.95 -7.33 1.26
C GLN A 43 -3.89 -6.03 0.45
N LEU A 44 -4.77 -5.06 0.72
CA LEU A 44 -4.79 -3.76 0.04
C LEU A 44 -3.46 -3.00 0.22
N HIS A 45 -2.89 -3.00 1.43
CA HIS A 45 -1.58 -2.39 1.68
C HIS A 45 -0.47 -3.09 0.89
N SER A 46 -0.49 -4.43 0.84
CA SER A 46 0.47 -5.20 0.05
C SER A 46 0.35 -4.90 -1.45
N GLU A 47 -0.88 -4.73 -1.95
CA GLU A 47 -1.16 -4.37 -3.34
C GLU A 47 -0.71 -2.95 -3.67
N ALA A 48 -0.91 -2.00 -2.75
CA ALA A 48 -0.42 -0.63 -2.88
C ALA A 48 1.10 -0.58 -2.93
N ALA A 49 1.79 -1.30 -2.03
CA ALA A 49 3.24 -1.40 -2.03
C ALA A 49 3.77 -2.03 -3.34
N ARG A 50 3.15 -3.11 -3.81
CA ARG A 50 3.49 -3.77 -5.08
C ARG A 50 3.30 -2.82 -6.28
N THR A 51 2.23 -2.04 -6.27
CA THR A 51 1.93 -1.06 -7.33
C THR A 51 2.98 0.03 -7.39
N ARG A 52 3.36 0.62 -6.25
CA ARG A 52 4.43 1.62 -6.18
C ARG A 52 5.76 1.06 -6.66
N ALA A 53 6.11 -0.16 -6.26
CA ALA A 53 7.33 -0.83 -6.71
C ALA A 53 7.35 -1.04 -8.24
N LYS A 54 6.22 -1.46 -8.83
CA LYS A 54 6.08 -1.58 -10.29
C LYS A 54 6.22 -0.23 -11.00
N ALA A 55 5.60 0.82 -10.46
CA ALA A 55 5.67 2.16 -11.03
C ALA A 55 7.12 2.67 -11.05
N ASN A 56 7.86 2.47 -9.94
CA ASN A 56 9.26 2.86 -9.84
C ASN A 56 10.16 2.07 -10.82
N SER A 57 9.92 0.77 -11.00
CA SER A 57 10.61 -0.03 -12.01
C SER A 57 10.34 0.48 -13.44
N ALA A 58 9.09 0.85 -13.74
CA ALA A 58 8.72 1.44 -15.03
C ALA A 58 9.38 2.82 -15.24
N ARG A 59 9.48 3.66 -14.21
CA ARG A 59 10.22 4.94 -14.26
C ARG A 59 11.72 4.74 -14.52
N LEU A 60 12.35 3.77 -13.85
CA LEU A 60 13.75 3.44 -14.10
C LEU A 60 13.97 2.96 -15.54
N ARG A 61 13.06 2.12 -16.06
CA ARG A 61 13.10 1.69 -17.46
C ARG A 61 12.94 2.86 -18.41
N LEU A 62 12.00 3.77 -18.14
CA LEU A 62 11.79 4.98 -18.92
C LEU A 62 13.07 5.81 -19.02
N LEU A 63 13.74 6.07 -17.89
CA LEU A 63 15.00 6.81 -17.83
C LEU A 63 16.08 6.18 -18.73
N ARG A 64 16.29 4.86 -18.60
CA ARG A 64 17.28 4.12 -19.39
C ARG A 64 16.95 4.12 -20.90
N LEU A 65 15.68 4.00 -21.25
CA LEU A 65 15.24 4.05 -22.65
C LEU A 65 15.43 5.44 -23.26
N SER A 66 15.17 6.51 -22.50
CA SER A 66 15.44 7.89 -22.92
C SER A 66 16.92 8.10 -23.21
N GLU A 67 17.79 7.67 -22.29
CA GLU A 67 19.24 7.75 -22.47
C GLU A 67 19.73 6.96 -23.71
N ALA A 68 19.20 5.74 -23.91
CA ALA A 68 19.51 4.93 -25.08
C ALA A 68 19.05 5.61 -26.38
N ALA A 69 17.85 6.22 -26.40
CA ALA A 69 17.35 6.93 -27.56
C ALA A 69 18.22 8.15 -27.94
N GLU A 70 18.73 8.87 -26.95
CA GLU A 70 19.67 9.99 -27.15
C GLU A 70 21.03 9.52 -27.66
N LYS A 71 21.57 8.42 -27.11
CA LYS A 71 22.81 7.80 -27.58
C LYS A 71 22.70 7.41 -29.06
N ILE A 72 21.62 6.73 -29.44
CA ILE A 72 21.36 6.35 -30.83
C ILE A 72 21.23 7.59 -31.73
N GLN A 73 20.53 8.63 -31.26
CA GLN A 73 20.40 9.89 -32.02
C GLN A 73 21.75 10.57 -32.27
N ARG A 74 22.62 10.64 -31.25
CA ARG A 74 23.97 11.19 -31.41
C ARG A 74 24.78 10.37 -32.40
N GLN A 75 24.73 9.04 -32.31
CA GLN A 75 25.45 8.17 -33.23
C GLN A 75 24.94 8.28 -34.67
N ALA A 76 23.62 8.41 -34.86
CA ALA A 76 23.04 8.63 -36.17
C ALA A 76 23.50 9.97 -36.77
N ALA A 77 23.54 11.04 -35.97
CA ALA A 77 24.03 12.34 -36.41
C ALA A 77 25.51 12.30 -36.85
N ILE A 78 26.37 11.62 -36.09
CA ILE A 78 27.78 11.39 -36.46
C ILE A 78 27.88 10.59 -37.78
N SER A 79 27.04 9.57 -37.93
CA SER A 79 27.04 8.74 -39.14
C SER A 79 26.65 9.55 -40.39
N VAL A 80 25.67 10.46 -40.27
CA VAL A 80 25.34 11.41 -41.36
C VAL A 80 26.52 12.34 -41.66
N GLN A 81 27.15 12.94 -40.65
CA GLN A 81 28.28 13.86 -40.85
C GLN A 81 29.50 13.19 -41.51
N THR A 82 29.68 11.89 -41.27
CA THR A 82 30.78 11.09 -41.83
C THR A 82 30.43 10.45 -43.18
N GLY A 83 29.26 10.77 -43.75
CA GLY A 83 28.80 10.24 -45.05
C GLY A 83 28.26 8.81 -45.01
N LYS A 84 28.08 8.24 -43.81
CA LYS A 84 27.56 6.88 -43.60
C LYS A 84 26.04 6.87 -43.47
N GLU A 85 25.35 7.21 -44.55
CA GLU A 85 23.89 7.38 -44.53
C GLU A 85 23.12 6.08 -44.24
N ASN A 86 23.61 4.95 -44.75
CA ASN A 86 22.97 3.65 -44.52
C ASN A 86 23.00 3.27 -43.03
N ASP A 87 24.15 3.47 -42.36
CA ASP A 87 24.30 3.25 -40.92
C ASP A 87 23.37 4.18 -40.12
N ALA A 88 23.27 5.46 -40.55
CA ALA A 88 22.36 6.41 -39.92
C ALA A 88 20.88 5.96 -40.03
N ARG A 89 20.46 5.43 -41.18
CA ARG A 89 19.09 4.91 -41.38
C ARG A 89 18.81 3.73 -40.47
N GLU A 90 19.76 2.79 -40.35
CA GLU A 90 19.61 1.64 -39.45
C GLU A 90 19.52 2.09 -37.99
N LEU A 91 20.38 3.02 -37.55
CA LEU A 91 20.33 3.60 -36.21
C LEU A 91 18.96 4.28 -35.94
N LEU A 92 18.42 5.02 -36.90
CA LEU A 92 17.10 5.64 -36.77
C LEU A 92 15.97 4.60 -36.69
N PHE A 93 16.10 3.49 -37.41
CA PHE A 93 15.16 2.37 -37.30
C PHE A 93 15.20 1.74 -35.90
N GLN A 94 16.39 1.54 -35.33
CA GLN A 94 16.53 1.08 -33.95
C GLN A 94 15.98 2.10 -32.94
N LYS A 95 16.24 3.40 -33.13
CA LYS A 95 15.66 4.47 -32.31
C LYS A 95 14.14 4.43 -32.30
N LYS A 96 13.50 4.12 -33.43
CA LYS A 96 12.03 3.97 -33.53
C LYS A 96 11.52 2.86 -32.59
N LYS A 97 12.21 1.72 -32.52
CA LYS A 97 11.86 0.62 -31.60
C LYS A 97 12.01 1.04 -30.14
N VAL A 98 13.12 1.72 -29.81
CA VAL A 98 13.35 2.26 -28.45
C VAL A 98 12.25 3.26 -28.08
N LYS A 99 11.88 4.15 -28.99
CA LYS A 99 10.78 5.11 -28.78
C LYS A 99 9.46 4.39 -28.53
N GLN A 100 9.14 3.33 -29.26
CA GLN A 100 7.93 2.54 -29.01
C GLN A 100 7.93 1.91 -27.61
N ALA A 101 9.07 1.39 -27.15
CA ALA A 101 9.21 0.86 -25.79
C ALA A 101 9.06 1.97 -24.73
N LEU A 102 9.54 3.17 -25.03
CA LEU A 102 9.43 4.35 -24.17
C LEU A 102 7.95 4.74 -23.97
N GLU A 103 7.16 4.80 -25.05
CA GLU A 103 5.72 5.10 -24.96
C GLU A 103 4.96 4.02 -24.18
N LYS A 104 5.30 2.74 -24.34
CA LYS A 104 4.73 1.66 -23.50
C LYS A 104 5.07 1.86 -22.02
N SER A 105 6.29 2.30 -21.71
CA SER A 105 6.71 2.56 -20.33
C SER A 105 5.95 3.75 -19.72
N LYS A 106 5.70 4.82 -20.49
CA LYS A 106 4.88 5.96 -20.04
C LYS A 106 3.45 5.54 -19.73
N SER A 107 2.78 4.86 -20.65
CA SER A 107 1.41 4.37 -20.44
C SER A 107 1.32 3.45 -19.22
N CYS A 108 2.33 2.60 -19.00
CA CYS A 108 2.38 1.76 -17.79
C CYS A 108 2.50 2.59 -16.51
N ILE A 109 3.32 3.66 -16.50
CA ILE A 109 3.44 4.58 -15.36
C ILE A 109 2.11 5.27 -15.09
N GLU A 110 1.46 5.83 -16.12
CA GLU A 110 0.17 6.52 -16.00
C GLU A 110 -0.90 5.62 -15.37
N LEU A 111 -1.03 4.38 -15.85
CA LEU A 111 -1.98 3.41 -15.30
C LEU A 111 -1.66 3.03 -13.86
N LEU A 112 -0.37 2.84 -13.53
CA LEU A 112 0.05 2.50 -12.17
C LEU A 112 -0.11 3.67 -11.20
N ASP A 113 0.06 4.90 -11.67
CA ASP A 113 -0.18 6.10 -10.88
C ASP A 113 -1.66 6.29 -10.62
N GLU A 114 -2.52 6.09 -11.63
CA GLU A 114 -3.98 6.06 -11.43
C GLU A 114 -4.37 4.99 -10.40
N LEU A 115 -3.84 3.77 -10.52
CA LEU A 115 -4.13 2.70 -9.56
C LEU A 115 -3.61 3.06 -8.15
N SER A 116 -2.42 3.64 -8.04
CA SER A 116 -1.88 4.08 -6.75
C SER A 116 -2.76 5.17 -6.12
N THR A 117 -3.29 6.11 -6.90
CA THR A 117 -4.22 7.12 -6.36
C THR A 117 -5.52 6.49 -5.88
N LYS A 118 -6.03 5.46 -6.55
CA LYS A 118 -7.23 4.73 -6.11
C LYS A 118 -6.99 3.95 -4.82
N LEU A 119 -5.84 3.30 -4.67
CA LEU A 119 -5.49 2.56 -3.45
C LEU A 119 -5.21 3.47 -2.26
N ASN A 120 -4.60 4.64 -2.48
CA ASN A 120 -4.32 5.60 -1.42
C ASN A 120 -5.56 6.41 -0.97
N LYS A 121 -6.68 6.39 -1.70
CA LYS A 121 -7.94 7.03 -1.28
C LYS A 121 -8.68 6.28 -0.16
N VAL A 122 -8.16 5.11 0.24
CA VAL A 122 -8.75 4.24 1.27
C VAL A 122 -8.03 4.41 2.63
N GLU A 123 -6.98 5.23 2.69
CA GLU A 123 -6.45 5.83 3.94
C GLU A 123 -7.28 7.06 4.33
#